data_AF-A0A9D9TP95-F1
#
_entry.id   AF-A0A9D9TP95-F1
#
_cell.length_a   1.000
_cell.length_b   1.000
_cell.length_c   1.000
_cell.angle_alpha   90.00
_cell.angle_beta   90.00
_cell.angle_gamma   90.00
#
_symmetry.space_group_name_H-M   'P 1'
#
loop_
_entity.id
_entity.type
_entity.pdbx_description
1 polymer ?
#
loop_
_entity_poly.entity_id
_entity_poly.type
_entity_poly.pdbx_seq_one_letter_code
_entity_poly.pdbx_strand_id
1 'polypeptide(L)'
;MPIPPNEDELLGGKSATVFDQTENALGNPIHNLTDADLIRFSAGNSLNRNNWTTAPASANGRDGLGPLFNGQSCSACHLKDGKSNPFTSETKPSHALLFRLSSPFSGLHNEPVDDPNYGGQFNHKAIVS
;
A
#
# COMPACT_ATOMS: atom_id res chain seq x y z
N MET A 1 14.42 24.84 -12.56
CA MET A 1 13.28 24.16 -13.20
C MET A 1 13.66 22.70 -13.31
N PRO A 2 12.86 21.73 -12.84
CA PRO A 2 13.17 20.31 -13.05
C PRO A 2 13.27 20.03 -14.55
N ILE A 3 14.21 19.19 -14.94
CA ILE A 3 14.32 18.71 -16.33
C ILE A 3 13.07 17.84 -16.58
N PRO A 4 12.32 18.04 -17.67
CA PRO A 4 11.21 17.15 -17.99
C PRO A 4 11.74 15.74 -18.22
N PRO A 5 11.10 14.70 -17.67
CA PRO A 5 11.60 13.34 -17.78
C PRO A 5 11.65 12.93 -19.26
N ASN A 6 12.75 12.27 -19.66
CA ASN A 6 12.86 11.70 -21.00
C ASN A 6 11.98 10.43 -21.12
N GLU A 7 11.85 9.89 -22.33
CA GLU A 7 10.99 8.72 -22.57
C GLU A 7 11.40 7.48 -21.78
N ASP A 8 12.69 7.32 -21.49
CA ASP A 8 13.24 6.19 -20.74
C ASP A 8 13.00 6.33 -19.22
N GLU A 9 12.72 7.54 -18.74
CA GLU A 9 12.39 7.84 -17.34
C GLU A 9 10.89 7.65 -17.03
N LEU A 10 10.05 7.46 -18.06
CA LEU A 10 8.63 7.17 -17.90
C LEU A 10 8.42 5.69 -17.57
N LEU A 11 8.37 5.34 -16.28
CA LEU A 11 8.18 3.96 -15.81
C LEU A 11 6.88 3.29 -16.32
N GLY A 12 5.85 4.09 -16.65
CA GLY A 12 4.61 3.62 -17.29
C GLY A 12 4.58 3.74 -18.82
N GLY A 13 5.63 4.29 -19.42
CA GLY A 13 5.64 4.72 -20.82
C GLY A 13 4.69 5.89 -21.11
N LYS A 14 4.70 6.38 -22.35
CA LYS A 14 3.89 7.53 -22.79
C LYS A 14 2.39 7.33 -22.57
N SER A 15 1.92 6.11 -22.78
CA SER A 15 0.48 5.81 -22.80
C SER A 15 -0.10 5.58 -21.41
N ALA A 16 0.70 5.26 -20.39
CA ALA A 16 0.20 4.99 -19.04
C ALA A 16 0.72 5.97 -17.97
N THR A 17 1.60 6.91 -18.33
CA THR A 17 2.03 7.97 -17.42
C THR A 17 0.98 9.06 -17.34
N VAL A 18 0.59 9.41 -16.11
CA VAL A 18 -0.23 10.60 -15.81
C VAL A 18 0.69 11.68 -15.26
N PHE A 19 0.68 12.86 -15.88
CA PHE A 19 1.50 14.00 -15.45
C PHE A 19 0.81 14.78 -14.32
N ASP A 20 0.83 14.19 -13.13
CA ASP A 20 0.33 14.80 -11.90
C ASP A 20 1.48 14.87 -10.88
N GLN A 21 1.79 16.07 -10.41
CA GLN A 21 2.82 16.33 -9.40
C GLN A 21 2.21 16.69 -8.04
N THR A 22 0.90 16.56 -7.90
CA THR A 22 0.22 16.76 -6.63
C THR A 22 0.34 15.51 -5.76
N GLU A 23 -0.10 15.64 -4.52
CA GLU A 23 -0.25 14.54 -3.57
C GLU A 23 -1.17 13.40 -4.03
N ASN A 24 -1.94 13.58 -5.10
CA ASN A 24 -2.85 12.55 -5.65
C ASN A 24 -2.26 11.80 -6.86
N ALA A 25 -0.99 12.05 -7.21
CA ALA A 25 -0.35 11.52 -8.42
C ALA A 25 -0.53 10.00 -8.61
N LEU A 26 -0.46 9.24 -7.51
CA LEU A 26 -0.51 7.77 -7.51
C LEU A 26 -1.94 7.20 -7.51
N GLY A 27 -2.96 8.05 -7.38
CA GLY A 27 -4.37 7.67 -7.40
C GLY A 27 -5.03 7.79 -8.76
N ASN A 28 -4.29 8.17 -9.81
CA ASN A 28 -4.84 8.37 -11.15
C ASN A 28 -4.99 7.04 -11.91
N PRO A 29 -6.13 6.82 -12.60
CA PRO A 29 -6.21 5.76 -13.60
C PRO A 29 -5.36 6.10 -14.82
N ILE A 30 -4.90 5.09 -15.55
CA ILE A 30 -4.24 5.30 -16.84
C ILE A 30 -5.27 5.86 -17.85
N HIS A 31 -4.84 6.76 -18.75
CA HIS A 31 -5.73 7.59 -19.57
C HIS A 31 -6.59 6.85 -20.62
N ASN A 32 -6.28 5.58 -20.87
CA ASN A 32 -6.75 4.77 -21.99
C ASN A 32 -7.43 3.48 -21.52
N LEU A 33 -7.95 3.49 -20.28
CA LEU A 33 -8.87 2.47 -19.81
C LEU A 33 -10.21 2.54 -20.55
N THR A 34 -10.81 1.37 -20.79
CA THR A 34 -12.21 1.30 -21.24
C THR A 34 -13.15 1.74 -20.11
N ASP A 35 -14.40 2.08 -20.42
CA ASP A 35 -15.41 2.41 -19.39
C ASP A 35 -15.56 1.28 -18.36
N ALA A 36 -15.53 0.02 -18.82
CA ALA A 36 -15.58 -1.14 -17.94
C ALA A 36 -14.37 -1.21 -17.00
N ASP A 37 -13.18 -0.84 -17.47
CA ASP A 37 -11.96 -0.83 -16.66
C ASP A 37 -11.91 0.37 -15.71
N LEU A 38 -12.45 1.52 -16.09
CA LEU A 38 -12.62 2.67 -15.19
C LEU A 38 -13.56 2.33 -14.02
N ILE A 39 -14.63 1.58 -14.28
CA ILE A 39 -15.53 1.08 -13.23
C ILE A 39 -14.76 0.14 -12.29
N ARG A 40 -13.99 -0.81 -12.84
CA ARG A 40 -13.17 -1.73 -12.04
C ARG A 40 -12.13 -1.00 -11.21
N PHE A 41 -11.43 -0.03 -11.79
CA PHE A 41 -10.47 0.83 -11.11
C PHE A 41 -11.13 1.57 -9.94
N SER A 42 -12.28 2.21 -10.19
CA SER A 42 -13.01 2.96 -9.18
C SER A 42 -13.50 2.08 -8.03
N ALA A 43 -14.01 0.87 -8.35
CA ALA A 43 -14.40 -0.11 -7.35
C ALA A 43 -13.20 -0.58 -6.51
N GLY A 44 -12.07 -0.90 -7.13
CA GLY A 44 -10.83 -1.28 -6.45
C GLY A 44 -10.31 -0.17 -5.53
N ASN A 45 -10.30 1.08 -6.01
CA ASN A 45 -9.88 2.22 -5.21
C ASN A 45 -10.84 2.49 -4.03
N SER A 46 -12.14 2.26 -4.21
CA SER A 46 -13.10 2.27 -3.10
C SER A 46 -12.77 1.21 -2.05
N LEU A 47 -12.47 -0.03 -2.46
CA LEU A 47 -12.05 -1.11 -1.55
C LEU A 47 -10.75 -0.78 -0.81
N ASN A 48 -9.75 -0.19 -1.49
CA ASN A 48 -8.48 0.23 -0.89
C ASN A 48 -8.69 1.23 0.27
N ARG A 49 -9.67 2.14 0.11
CA ARG A 49 -10.00 3.18 1.10
C ARG A 49 -11.00 2.74 2.15
N ASN A 50 -11.60 1.56 2.01
CA ASN A 50 -12.61 1.09 2.93
C ASN A 50 -11.97 0.65 4.26
N ASN A 51 -12.55 1.13 5.36
CA ASN A 51 -12.29 0.56 6.67
C ASN A 51 -12.97 -0.80 6.79
N TRP A 52 -12.18 -1.77 7.25
CA TRP A 52 -12.56 -3.13 7.60
C TRP A 52 -12.78 -3.23 9.10
N THR A 53 -13.67 -4.12 9.49
CA THR A 53 -14.06 -4.32 10.87
C THR A 53 -13.91 -5.79 11.25
N THR A 54 -13.59 -6.03 12.52
CA THR A 54 -13.46 -7.39 13.04
C THR A 54 -14.81 -8.08 13.00
N ALA A 55 -14.85 -9.25 12.38
CA ALA A 55 -16.06 -10.07 12.35
C ALA A 55 -16.43 -10.57 13.75
N PRO A 56 -17.73 -10.73 14.06
CA PRO A 56 -18.88 -10.41 13.20
C PRO A 56 -19.28 -8.93 13.30
N ALA A 57 -19.33 -8.21 12.19
CA ALA A 57 -19.86 -6.85 12.15
C ALA A 57 -21.25 -6.80 11.51
N SER A 58 -22.02 -5.75 11.82
CA SER A 58 -23.36 -5.53 11.24
C SER A 58 -23.32 -5.13 9.76
N ALA A 59 -22.16 -4.75 9.23
CA ALA A 59 -21.97 -4.34 7.85
C ALA A 59 -21.42 -5.50 7.00
N ASN A 60 -22.34 -6.31 6.46
CA ASN A 60 -22.01 -7.41 5.54
C ASN A 60 -21.10 -6.92 4.39
N GLY A 61 -19.95 -7.57 4.19
CA GLY A 61 -18.96 -7.22 3.16
C GLY A 61 -17.80 -6.32 3.62
N ARG A 62 -17.79 -5.88 4.88
CA ARG A 62 -16.63 -5.22 5.53
C ARG A 62 -15.98 -6.07 6.63
N ASP A 63 -16.46 -7.30 6.80
CA ASP A 63 -15.82 -8.31 7.62
C ASP A 63 -14.53 -8.79 6.95
N GLY A 64 -13.46 -8.95 7.74
CA GLY A 64 -12.42 -9.93 7.39
C GLY A 64 -11.14 -9.43 6.73
N LEU A 65 -10.37 -8.58 7.41
CA LEU A 65 -8.91 -8.53 7.20
C LEU A 65 -8.14 -9.60 8.00
N GLY A 66 -8.82 -10.31 8.90
CA GLY A 66 -8.18 -11.20 9.88
C GLY A 66 -7.62 -10.45 11.09
N PRO A 67 -7.12 -11.17 12.11
CA PRO A 67 -6.72 -10.57 13.39
C PRO A 67 -5.37 -9.84 13.34
N LEU A 68 -4.57 -10.01 12.28
CA LEU A 68 -3.19 -9.52 12.20
C LEU A 68 -3.07 -8.45 11.11
N PHE A 69 -3.42 -7.21 11.47
CA PHE A 69 -3.19 -6.05 10.61
C PHE A 69 -2.75 -4.84 11.44
N ASN A 70 -1.84 -4.03 10.90
CA ASN A 70 -1.39 -2.82 11.60
C ASN A 70 -2.43 -1.69 11.56
N GLY A 71 -3.45 -1.75 10.69
CA GLY A 71 -4.47 -0.71 10.49
C GLY A 71 -5.83 -1.27 10.01
N GLN A 72 -6.84 -0.41 9.92
CA GLN A 72 -8.21 -0.81 9.52
C GLN A 72 -8.47 -0.71 8.01
N SER A 73 -7.54 -0.17 7.22
CA SER A 73 -7.69 -0.03 5.77
C SER A 73 -6.33 -0.19 5.08
N CYS A 74 -6.35 -0.53 3.80
CA CYS A 74 -5.14 -0.53 2.97
C CYS A 74 -4.56 0.88 2.88
N SER A 75 -5.44 1.90 2.75
CA SER A 75 -5.09 3.32 2.72
C SER A 75 -4.42 3.84 4.01
N ALA A 76 -4.56 3.14 5.15
CA ALA A 76 -3.85 3.51 6.38
C ALA A 76 -2.32 3.36 6.23
N CYS A 77 -1.89 2.40 5.39
CA CYS A 77 -0.48 2.23 5.02
C CYS A 77 -0.16 2.90 3.68
N HIS A 78 -1.14 2.95 2.77
CA HIS A 78 -1.03 3.51 1.43
C HIS A 78 -1.77 4.85 1.27
N LEU A 79 -1.35 5.87 2.02
CA LEU A 79 -1.95 7.20 1.98
C LEU A 79 -1.88 7.77 0.55
N LYS A 80 -3.05 8.22 0.05
CA LYS A 80 -3.21 8.74 -1.33
C LYS A 80 -2.66 7.78 -2.38
N ASP A 81 -2.93 6.50 -2.17
CA ASP A 81 -2.53 5.40 -3.07
C ASP A 81 -1.00 5.24 -3.21
N GLY A 82 -0.24 5.89 -2.31
CA GLY A 82 1.22 5.92 -2.30
C GLY A 82 1.86 5.20 -1.12
N LYS A 83 3.09 5.60 -0.79
CA LYS A 83 3.79 5.17 0.43
C LYS A 83 3.59 6.26 1.50
N SER A 84 3.06 5.90 2.68
CA SER A 84 2.92 6.89 3.76
C SER A 84 4.23 7.11 4.51
N ASN A 85 4.31 8.21 5.26
CA ASN A 85 5.42 8.49 6.15
C ASN A 85 5.46 7.42 7.27
N PRO A 86 6.61 6.78 7.56
CA PRO A 86 6.75 5.83 8.66
C PRO A 86 6.46 6.44 10.04
N PHE A 87 6.50 7.77 10.18
CA PHE A 87 6.23 8.46 11.44
C PHE A 87 5.19 9.57 11.25
N THR A 88 4.31 9.73 12.25
CA THR A 88 3.33 10.84 12.31
C THR A 88 3.82 12.01 13.16
N SER A 89 4.84 11.78 13.98
CA SER A 89 5.63 12.78 14.71
C SER A 89 6.99 12.16 15.04
N GLU A 90 7.93 12.94 15.60
CA GLU A 90 9.28 12.46 15.96
C GLU A 90 9.29 11.18 16.80
N THR A 91 8.25 10.93 17.60
CA THR A 91 8.18 9.79 18.53
C THR A 91 7.03 8.83 18.25
N LYS A 92 6.17 9.11 17.25
CA LYS A 92 4.96 8.32 17.00
C LYS A 92 5.02 7.59 15.65
N PRO A 93 5.25 6.26 15.63
CA PRO A 93 5.21 5.50 14.39
C PRO A 93 3.81 5.52 13.78
N SER A 94 3.74 5.57 12.46
CA SER A 94 2.49 5.45 11.71
C SER A 94 2.12 3.98 11.51
N HIS A 95 0.96 3.75 10.90
CA HIS A 95 0.55 2.41 10.47
C HIS A 95 1.41 1.88 9.30
N ALA A 96 2.07 2.76 8.55
CA ALA A 96 2.90 2.42 7.39
C ALA A 96 4.33 2.02 7.74
N LEU A 97 4.76 2.18 9.00
CA LEU A 97 6.04 1.65 9.45
C LEU A 97 5.99 0.12 9.45
N LEU A 98 6.99 -0.49 8.83
CA LEU A 98 7.11 -1.93 8.72
C LEU A 98 8.56 -2.33 8.91
N PHE A 99 8.79 -3.32 9.74
CA PHE A 99 10.11 -3.91 9.97
C PHE A 99 10.15 -5.28 9.30
N ARG A 100 11.06 -5.45 8.35
CA ARG A 100 11.36 -6.76 7.77
C ARG A 100 12.41 -7.43 8.63
N LEU A 101 12.11 -8.66 9.03
CA LEU A 101 13.03 -9.51 9.76
C LEU A 101 13.57 -10.56 8.80
N SER A 102 14.86 -10.83 8.88
CA SER A 102 15.48 -11.90 8.12
C SER A 102 16.57 -12.54 8.94
N SER A 103 16.78 -13.84 8.69
CA SER A 103 17.96 -14.53 9.15
C SER A 103 19.22 -13.99 8.43
N PRO A 104 20.43 -14.27 8.93
CA PRO A 104 21.67 -13.90 8.24
C PRO A 104 21.93 -14.76 6.98
N PHE A 105 21.09 -15.76 6.72
CA PHE A 105 21.21 -16.61 5.53
C PHE A 105 20.42 -16.02 4.37
N SER A 106 20.93 -16.26 3.17
CA SER A 106 20.26 -15.90 1.92
C SER A 106 19.70 -17.14 1.24
N GLY A 107 18.56 -16.99 0.57
CA GLY A 107 17.96 -18.05 -0.22
C GLY A 107 18.70 -18.28 -1.54
N LEU A 108 18.10 -19.09 -2.42
CA LEU A 108 18.75 -19.60 -3.63
C LEU A 108 19.14 -18.48 -4.61
N HIS A 109 18.43 -17.35 -4.59
CA HIS A 109 18.61 -16.20 -5.46
C HIS A 109 19.09 -14.96 -4.70
N ASN A 110 19.73 -15.15 -3.54
CA ASN A 110 20.15 -14.08 -2.63
C ASN A 110 18.98 -13.26 -2.03
N GLU A 111 17.78 -13.81 -2.03
CA GLU A 111 16.64 -13.24 -1.33
C GLU A 111 16.81 -13.36 0.20
N PRO A 112 16.27 -12.41 0.99
CA PRO A 112 16.21 -12.55 2.44
C PRO A 112 15.40 -13.79 2.83
N VAL A 113 15.93 -14.59 3.77
CA VAL A 113 15.18 -15.69 4.38
C VAL A 113 14.53 -15.18 5.66
N ASP A 114 13.23 -15.42 5.82
CA ASP A 114 12.45 -15.03 6.99
C ASP A 114 13.11 -15.48 8.32
N ASP A 115 12.92 -14.70 9.39
CA ASP A 115 13.34 -15.12 10.72
C ASP A 115 12.58 -16.41 11.12
N PRO A 116 13.26 -17.46 11.61
CA PRO A 116 12.61 -18.75 11.88
C PRO A 116 11.61 -18.72 13.04
N ASN A 117 11.68 -17.71 13.92
CA ASN A 117 10.79 -17.58 15.08
C ASN A 117 9.71 -16.53 14.85
N TYR A 118 10.05 -15.44 14.16
CA TYR A 118 9.20 -14.26 14.02
C TYR A 118 8.65 -14.03 12.61
N GLY A 119 9.07 -14.84 11.62
CA GLY A 119 8.71 -14.68 10.22
C GLY A 119 9.39 -13.47 9.56
N GLY A 120 8.94 -13.11 8.36
CA GLY A 120 9.55 -12.03 7.55
C GLY A 120 9.13 -10.60 7.91
N GLN A 121 8.17 -10.42 8.82
CA GLN A 121 7.61 -9.11 9.14
C GLN A 121 7.20 -9.00 10.60
N PHE A 122 7.69 -7.96 11.28
CA PHE A 122 7.25 -7.59 12.61
C PHE A 122 6.12 -6.56 12.54
N ASN A 123 4.98 -6.91 13.13
CA ASN A 123 3.84 -6.00 13.30
C ASN A 123 3.99 -5.28 14.64
N HIS A 124 4.39 -4.00 14.60
CA HIS A 124 4.52 -3.15 15.79
C HIS A 124 3.17 -2.81 16.44
N LYS A 125 2.06 -3.16 15.78
CA LYS A 125 0.73 -3.18 16.38
C LYS A 125 0.19 -4.61 16.44
N ALA A 126 -0.30 -5.00 17.61
CA ALA A 126 -0.90 -6.32 17.84
C ALA A 126 -2.44 -6.30 17.77
N ILE A 127 -3.06 -5.13 17.97
CA ILE A 127 -4.52 -4.94 17.94
C ILE A 127 -4.84 -3.78 17.00
N VAL A 128 -5.77 -4.04 16.10
CA VAL A 128 -6.36 -3.05 15.20
C VAL A 128 -6.98 -1.93 16.04
N SER A 129 -6.47 -0.71 15.91
CA SER A 129 -6.93 0.51 16.61
C SER A 129 -7.09 1.65 15.62
#